data_AF-A0A6I4SZ86-F1
#
_entry.id   AF-A0A6I4SZ86-F1
#
_cell.length_a   1.000
_cell.length_b   1.000
_cell.length_c   1.000
_cell.angle_alpha   90.00
_cell.angle_beta   90.00
_cell.angle_gamma   90.00
#
_symmetry.space_group_name_H-M   'P 1'
#
loop_
_entity.id
_entity.type
_entity.pdbx_description
1 polymer ?
#
loop_
_entity_poly.entity_id
_entity_poly.type
_entity_poly.pdbx_seq_one_letter_code
_entity_poly.pdbx_strand_id
1 'polypeptide(L)'
;MARIQQTFTNSKDGPIYVSVEPWPECFELEAGDKLTIIWDAPLAGDAIQVDFINERELVVWPDGAIDDIQYLFNGEPGKDRSWIFKHR
;
A
#
# COMPACT_ATOMS: atom_id res chain seq x y z
N MET A 1 -6.57 -15.93 -11.85
CA MET A 1 -5.88 -14.78 -11.24
C MET A 1 -4.40 -15.08 -11.19
N ALA A 2 -3.57 -14.05 -11.13
CA ALA A 2 -2.13 -14.17 -10.94
C ALA A 2 -1.76 -13.52 -9.61
N ARG A 3 -0.93 -14.21 -8.83
CA ARG A 3 -0.38 -13.62 -7.61
C ARG A 3 0.65 -12.58 -8.00
N ILE A 4 0.39 -11.33 -7.64
CA ILE A 4 1.28 -10.21 -7.97
C ILE A 4 1.75 -9.48 -6.72
N GLN A 5 2.78 -8.67 -6.90
CA GLN A 5 3.38 -7.86 -5.87
C GLN A 5 3.59 -6.44 -6.41
N GLN A 6 3.17 -5.44 -5.64
CA GLN A 6 3.45 -4.03 -5.90
C GLN A 6 4.14 -3.41 -4.68
N THR A 7 5.22 -2.66 -4.92
CA THR A 7 5.97 -1.99 -3.85
C THR A 7 5.93 -0.49 -4.05
N PHE A 8 5.57 0.23 -2.99
CA PHE A 8 5.67 1.68 -2.85
C PHE A 8 6.86 1.99 -1.96
N THR A 9 7.73 2.89 -2.41
CA THR A 9 8.90 3.33 -1.64
C THR A 9 8.76 4.83 -1.37
N ASN A 10 8.87 5.24 -0.11
CA ASN A 10 8.91 6.66 0.21
C ASN A 10 10.32 7.21 -0.08
N SER A 11 10.46 7.91 -1.21
CA SER A 11 11.69 8.62 -1.57
C SER A 11 11.68 10.11 -1.18
N LYS A 12 10.70 10.54 -0.38
CA LYS A 12 10.63 11.90 0.18
C LYS A 12 11.48 11.98 1.46
N ASP A 13 11.73 13.19 1.90
CA ASP A 13 12.47 13.54 3.11
C ASP A 13 11.63 13.45 4.40
N GLY A 14 10.30 13.35 4.28
CA GLY A 14 9.37 13.20 5.40
C GLY A 14 8.35 12.09 5.19
N PRO A 15 7.44 11.88 6.16
CA PRO A 15 6.47 10.80 6.09
C PRO A 15 5.49 11.00 4.93
N ILE A 16 5.08 9.89 4.32
CA ILE A 16 3.95 9.82 3.39
C ILE A 16 2.90 8.83 3.92
N TYR A 17 1.66 8.98 3.47
CA TYR A 17 0.54 8.14 3.84
C TYR A 17 0.00 7.40 2.63
N VAL A 18 -0.20 6.09 2.79
CA VAL A 18 -0.75 5.20 1.77
C VAL A 18 -2.03 4.58 2.29
N SER A 19 -3.16 4.95 1.69
CA SER A 19 -4.48 4.35 1.95
C SER A 19 -4.76 3.26 0.92
N VAL A 20 -5.17 2.07 1.35
CA VAL A 20 -5.41 0.91 0.47
C VAL A 20 -6.87 0.49 0.51
N GLU A 21 -7.67 1.05 -0.39
CA GLU A 21 -9.11 0.85 -0.51
C GLU A 21 -9.46 -0.45 -1.28
N PRO A 22 -10.66 -1.04 -1.09
CA PRO A 22 -11.79 -0.61 -0.26
C PRO A 22 -11.64 -0.91 1.24
N TRP A 23 -10.53 -1.54 1.64
CA TRP A 23 -10.25 -1.74 3.06
C TRP A 23 -9.80 -0.40 3.65
N PRO A 24 -10.28 0.00 4.84
CA PRO A 24 -9.79 1.22 5.45
C PRO A 24 -8.43 0.90 6.08
N GLU A 25 -7.42 0.53 5.30
CA GLU A 25 -6.06 0.31 5.78
C GLU A 25 -5.23 1.52 5.37
N CYS A 26 -4.51 2.12 6.34
CA CYS A 26 -3.73 3.32 6.10
C CYS A 26 -2.36 3.18 6.76
N PHE A 27 -1.31 3.38 5.98
CA PHE A 27 0.07 3.17 6.41
C PHE A 27 0.87 4.47 6.31
N GLU A 28 1.59 4.82 7.37
CA GLU A 28 2.61 5.87 7.35
C GLU A 28 3.97 5.25 7.01
N LEU A 29 4.62 5.79 5.98
CA LEU A 29 5.96 5.42 5.55
C LEU A 29 6.92 6.56 5.86
N GLU A 30 7.94 6.30 6.66
CA GLU A 30 9.05 7.22 6.87
C GLU A 30 9.91 7.34 5.61
N ALA A 31 10.80 8.33 5.58
CA ALA A 31 11.79 8.44 4.51
C ALA A 31 12.59 7.13 4.38
N GLY A 32 12.55 6.51 3.19
CA GLY A 32 13.19 5.24 2.88
C GLY A 32 12.36 3.98 3.19
N ASP A 33 11.24 4.10 3.89
CA ASP A 33 10.34 2.97 4.16
C ASP A 33 9.64 2.49 2.87
N LYS A 34 9.25 1.22 2.90
CA LYS A 34 8.59 0.53 1.80
C LYS A 34 7.32 -0.16 2.28
N LEU A 35 6.24 0.04 1.55
CA LEU A 35 5.04 -0.77 1.64
C LEU A 35 4.99 -1.71 0.43
N THR A 36 4.92 -3.01 0.66
CA THR A 36 4.68 -3.99 -0.38
C THR A 36 3.32 -4.63 -0.15
N ILE A 37 2.51 -4.67 -1.20
CA ILE A 37 1.21 -5.32 -1.22
C ILE A 37 1.26 -6.54 -2.14
N ILE A 38 0.69 -7.66 -1.69
CA ILE A 38 0.66 -8.92 -2.43
C ILE A 38 -0.78 -9.44 -2.43
N TRP A 39 -1.35 -9.67 -3.62
CA TRP A 39 -2.72 -10.16 -3.79
C TRP A 39 -2.87 -10.92 -5.12
N ASP A 40 -4.03 -11.52 -5.33
CA ASP A 40 -4.36 -12.24 -6.56
C ASP A 40 -5.14 -11.33 -7.51
N ALA A 41 -4.48 -10.83 -8.56
CA ALA A 41 -5.04 -9.89 -9.52
C ALA A 41 -5.65 -10.57 -10.76
N PRO A 42 -6.52 -9.86 -11.53
CA PRO A 42 -6.98 -10.30 -12.84
C PRO A 42 -5.82 -10.57 -13.81
N LEU A 43 -6.04 -11.46 -14.78
CA LEU A 43 -5.03 -11.80 -15.80
C LEU A 43 -4.91 -10.74 -16.91
N ALA A 44 -5.87 -9.83 -17.01
CA ALA A 44 -5.94 -8.78 -18.02
C ALA A 44 -6.55 -7.53 -17.40
N GLY A 45 -6.20 -6.35 -17.95
CA GLY A 45 -6.56 -5.05 -17.37
C GLY A 45 -5.52 -4.56 -16.37
N ASP A 46 -5.85 -3.46 -15.70
CA ASP A 46 -5.01 -2.88 -14.65
C ASP A 46 -5.21 -3.64 -13.35
N ALA A 47 -4.12 -4.08 -12.74
CA ALA A 47 -4.19 -4.81 -11.48
C ALA A 47 -4.38 -3.88 -10.27
N ILE A 48 -4.05 -2.60 -10.43
CA ILE A 48 -4.06 -1.60 -9.37
C ILE A 48 -4.27 -0.21 -9.95
N GLN A 49 -5.10 0.59 -9.30
CA GLN A 49 -5.18 2.03 -9.52
C GLN A 49 -4.47 2.76 -8.37
N VAL A 50 -3.73 3.83 -8.69
CA VAL A 50 -3.03 4.66 -7.71
C VAL A 50 -3.31 6.12 -8.04
N ASP A 51 -3.87 6.85 -7.09
CA ASP A 51 -4.08 8.30 -7.19
C ASP A 51 -3.34 9.03 -6.08
N PHE A 52 -2.77 10.20 -6.41
CA PHE A 52 -2.12 11.08 -5.45
C PHE A 52 -3.13 12.15 -5.01
N ILE A 53 -3.46 12.18 -3.72
CA ILE A 53 -4.28 13.26 -3.14
C ILE A 53 -3.45 14.54 -3.08
N ASN A 54 -2.19 14.40 -2.66
CA ASN A 54 -1.22 15.49 -2.61
C ASN A 54 0.22 14.91 -2.70
N GLU A 55 1.23 15.73 -2.39
CA GLU A 55 2.63 15.31 -2.50
C GLU A 55 3.09 14.27 -1.45
N ARG A 56 2.29 14.04 -0.40
CA ARG A 56 2.55 13.12 0.73
C ARG A 56 1.46 12.09 0.95
N GLU A 57 0.39 12.09 0.16
CA GLU A 57 -0.75 11.19 0.34
C GLU A 57 -1.11 10.55 -0.99
N LEU A 58 -1.23 9.22 -0.97
CA LEU A 58 -1.77 8.45 -2.09
C LEU A 58 -2.83 7.45 -1.63
N VAL A 59 -3.76 7.18 -2.53
CA VAL A 59 -4.78 6.15 -2.38
C VAL A 59 -4.56 5.09 -3.45
N VAL A 60 -4.71 3.84 -3.04
CA VAL A 60 -4.43 2.67 -3.84
C VAL A 60 -5.68 1.79 -3.84
N TRP A 61 -6.09 1.34 -5.01
CA TRP A 61 -7.20 0.39 -5.19
C TRP A 61 -6.67 -0.85 -5.92
N PRO A 62 -6.28 -1.92 -5.21
CA PRO A 62 -5.96 -3.20 -5.82
C PRO A 62 -7.22 -3.85 -6.40
N ASP A 63 -7.13 -4.36 -7.62
CA ASP A 63 -8.21 -5.12 -8.27
C ASP A 63 -7.95 -6.62 -8.18
N GLY A 64 -9.02 -7.42 -8.06
CA GLY A 64 -8.98 -8.87 -7.93
C GLY A 64 -9.42 -9.41 -6.57
N ALA A 65 -8.87 -10.56 -6.18
CA ALA A 65 -9.18 -11.20 -4.89
C ALA A 65 -8.29 -10.60 -3.79
N ILE A 66 -8.87 -9.64 -3.07
CA ILE A 66 -8.19 -8.82 -2.05
C ILE A 66 -8.54 -9.20 -0.61
N ASP A 67 -9.35 -10.24 -0.40
CA ASP A 67 -9.71 -10.71 0.95
C ASP A 67 -8.48 -11.19 1.74
N ASP A 68 -7.52 -11.82 1.04
CA ASP A 68 -6.26 -12.34 1.60
C ASP A 68 -5.04 -11.47 1.23
N ILE A 69 -5.26 -10.18 0.99
CA ILE A 69 -4.16 -9.23 0.69
C ILE A 69 -3.14 -9.21 1.83
N GLN A 70 -1.86 -9.27 1.46
CA GLN A 70 -0.74 -9.23 2.41
C GLN A 70 -0.01 -7.91 2.31
N TYR A 71 0.19 -7.29 3.47
CA TYR A 71 0.97 -6.06 3.62
C TYR A 71 2.32 -6.41 4.24
N LEU A 72 3.40 -6.09 3.52
CA LEU A 72 4.76 -6.17 4.04
C LEU A 72 5.34 -4.76 4.19
N PHE A 73 5.73 -4.42 5.40
CA PHE A 73 6.44 -3.19 5.71
C PHE A 73 7.93 -3.48 5.78
N ASN A 74 8.72 -2.87 4.89
CA ASN A 74 10.16 -3.14 4.76
C ASN A 74 10.51 -4.63 4.60
N GLY A 75 9.60 -5.43 4.01
CA GLY A 75 9.74 -6.87 3.81
C GLY A 75 9.17 -7.74 4.93
N GLU A 76 8.79 -7.16 6.07
CA GLU A 76 8.21 -7.86 7.21
C GLU A 76 6.68 -7.73 7.24
N PRO A 77 5.91 -8.71 7.75
CA PRO A 77 4.47 -8.58 7.89
C PRO A 77 4.06 -7.31 8.64
N GLY A 78 3.21 -6.50 8.02
CA GLY A 78 2.94 -5.12 8.44
C GLY A 78 1.47 -4.79 8.75
N LYS A 79 0.56 -5.78 8.72
CA LYS A 79 -0.89 -5.53 8.93
C LYS A 79 -1.17 -4.82 10.26
N ASP A 80 -0.42 -5.15 11.31
CA ASP A 80 -0.56 -4.54 12.64
C ASP A 80 -0.10 -3.07 12.70
N ARG A 81 0.52 -2.54 11.64
CA ARG A 81 0.99 -1.15 11.57
C ARG A 81 -0.02 -0.19 10.94
N SER A 82 -1.12 -0.71 10.41
CA SER A 82 -2.20 0.12 9.88
C SER A 82 -2.78 1.02 10.97
N TRP A 83 -3.04 2.28 10.65
CA TRP A 83 -3.52 3.32 11.56
C TRP A 83 -2.59 3.67 12.74
N ILE A 84 -1.35 3.16 12.74
CA ILE A 84 -0.34 3.53 13.72
C ILE A 84 0.53 4.63 13.12
N PHE A 85 0.12 5.88 13.37
CA PHE A 85 0.83 7.09 12.95
C PHE A 85 1.69 7.62 14.09
N LYS A 86 2.98 7.85 13.82
CA LYS A 86 3.88 8.50 14.79
C LYS A 86 3.74 10.02 14.76
N HIS A 87 3.38 10.57 13.60
CA HIS A 87 3.20 11.99 13.39
C HIS A 87 1.70 12.28 13.35
N ARG A 88 1.11 12.65 14.50
CA ARG A 88 -0.28 13.12 14.64
C ARG A 88 -0.32 14.60 14.98
#